data_AF-A0A812ZAP3-F1
#
_entry.id   AF-A0A812ZAP3-F1
#
_cell.length_a   1.000
_cell.length_b   1.000
_cell.length_c   1.000
_cell.angle_alpha   90.00
_cell.angle_beta   90.00
_cell.angle_gamma   90.00
#
_symmetry.space_group_name_H-M   'P 1'
#
loop_
_entity.id
_entity.type
_entity.pdbx_description
1 polymer ?
#
loop_
_entity_poly.entity_id
_entity_poly.type
_entity_poly.pdbx_seq_one_letter_code
_entity_poly.pdbx_strand_id
1 'polypeptide(L)'
;MKSDSEDDPSSDEDEFENRRIHCWVLVRKGSREVAEDMYLEPTTGRIYSVKRCPYLKIDLIWNHRNLWVNMQVCGASHVQLDLYNSRYFEYVMLDADNPGSDLGSGGRYEGDDTGPTAVPSAGGNDSDESRRAEQTAQILDLPSPWSERPDIPREKFHARCYQGEKTIFYHKCKVEQYAPYTQDDGLVQRITLYKDVRRQIPLEIRERFKHRKDKLFERKRRPMQNETLERFLPGRPSTSASNAGGALKEYREVSGATG
;
A
#
# COMPACT_ATOMS: atom_id res chain seq x y z
N MET A 1 26.42 41.69 3.90
CA MET A 1 26.63 40.39 4.57
C MET A 1 25.43 40.15 5.47
N LYS A 2 24.46 39.34 5.02
CA LYS A 2 23.38 38.87 5.90
C LYS A 2 23.94 37.64 6.62
N SER A 3 23.88 37.63 7.94
CA SER A 3 24.34 36.51 8.76
C SER A 3 23.34 35.35 8.64
N ASP A 4 23.82 34.20 8.18
CA ASP A 4 23.16 32.91 8.33
C ASP A 4 23.25 32.49 9.80
N SER A 5 22.33 32.98 10.63
CA SER A 5 22.24 32.60 12.05
C SER A 5 20.84 32.07 12.38
N GLU A 6 20.35 31.13 11.57
CA GLU A 6 19.11 30.37 11.83
C GLU A 6 19.37 28.86 11.98
N ASP A 7 20.54 28.46 12.48
CA ASP A 7 20.79 27.08 12.95
C ASP A 7 21.03 27.11 14.47
N ASP A 8 19.98 27.40 15.23
CA ASP A 8 19.90 27.04 16.65
C ASP A 8 19.25 25.65 16.75
N PRO A 9 20.02 24.58 17.05
CA PRO A 9 19.50 23.21 17.07
C PRO A 9 18.53 22.92 18.23
N SER A 10 18.16 23.92 19.05
CA SER A 10 17.21 23.78 20.15
C SER A 10 15.76 24.06 19.77
N SER A 11 15.47 24.57 18.56
CA SER A 11 14.09 24.87 18.11
C SER A 11 13.37 23.72 17.41
N ASP A 12 14.06 22.60 17.18
CA ASP A 12 13.56 21.42 16.44
C ASP A 12 13.00 20.31 17.35
N GLU A 13 12.79 20.55 18.65
CA GLU A 13 12.12 19.58 19.51
C GLU A 13 10.62 19.52 19.17
N ASP A 14 10.19 18.41 18.58
CA ASP A 14 8.80 18.15 18.22
C ASP A 14 7.96 17.94 19.49
N GLU A 15 7.21 18.97 19.89
CA GLU A 15 6.33 18.98 21.07
C GLU A 15 5.35 17.78 21.12
N PHE A 16 5.00 17.23 19.94
CA PHE A 16 4.07 16.12 19.80
C PHE A 16 4.76 14.80 19.45
N GLU A 17 6.08 14.70 19.61
CA GLU A 17 6.81 13.46 19.43
C GLU A 17 6.16 12.35 20.27
N ASN A 18 5.87 11.22 19.62
CA ASN A 18 5.19 10.07 20.21
C ASN A 18 3.78 10.30 20.78
N ARG A 19 3.16 11.48 20.58
CA ARG A 19 1.83 11.84 21.10
C ARG A 19 0.76 12.00 20.01
N ARG A 20 1.16 12.07 18.75
CA ARG A 20 0.24 12.23 17.62
C ARG A 20 -0.63 11.00 17.41
N ILE A 21 -1.93 11.22 17.25
CA ILE A 21 -2.87 10.21 16.77
C ILE A 21 -2.68 10.10 15.26
N HIS A 22 -2.46 8.88 14.79
CA HIS A 22 -2.30 8.56 13.38
C HIS A 22 -3.13 7.35 13.03
N CYS A 23 -3.61 7.28 11.79
CA CYS A 23 -4.33 6.11 11.28
C CYS A 23 -3.62 5.53 10.07
N TRP A 24 -3.64 4.20 9.99
CA TRP A 24 -3.08 3.45 8.87
C TRP A 24 -3.99 2.25 8.56
N VAL A 25 -3.74 1.59 7.43
CA VAL A 25 -4.59 0.49 6.98
C VAL A 25 -3.96 -0.83 7.40
N LEU A 26 -4.70 -1.65 8.15
CA LEU A 26 -4.38 -3.06 8.37
C LEU A 26 -5.00 -3.90 7.25
N VAL A 27 -4.19 -4.66 6.54
CA VAL A 27 -4.64 -5.68 5.58
C VAL A 27 -4.41 -7.06 6.19
N ARG A 28 -5.48 -7.85 6.26
CA ARG A 28 -5.47 -9.19 6.88
C ARG A 28 -5.08 -10.27 5.88
N LYS A 29 -4.33 -11.27 6.34
CA LYS A 29 -4.01 -12.48 5.58
C LYS A 29 -5.26 -13.32 5.29
N GLY A 30 -5.18 -14.12 4.23
CA GLY A 30 -6.15 -15.16 3.88
C GLY A 30 -6.93 -14.86 2.61
N SER A 31 -7.76 -13.83 2.62
CA SER A 31 -8.57 -13.48 1.45
C SER A 31 -7.74 -12.82 0.34
N ARG A 32 -8.16 -13.02 -0.92
CA ARG A 32 -7.60 -12.33 -2.11
C ARG A 32 -6.07 -12.44 -2.23
N GLU A 33 -5.53 -13.63 -1.99
CA GLU A 33 -4.09 -13.95 -2.13
C GLU A 33 -3.17 -13.16 -1.19
N VAL A 34 -3.70 -12.60 -0.10
CA VAL A 34 -2.88 -11.92 0.92
C VAL A 34 -2.22 -12.98 1.81
N ALA A 35 -0.90 -13.13 1.66
CA ALA A 35 -0.13 -14.16 2.37
C ALA A 35 0.07 -13.88 3.86
N GLU A 36 0.25 -12.62 4.25
CA GLU A 36 0.54 -12.20 5.62
C GLU A 36 -0.20 -10.90 5.99
N ASP A 37 -0.40 -10.71 7.30
CA ASP A 37 -0.93 -9.44 7.81
C ASP A 37 0.12 -8.34 7.57
N MET A 38 -0.33 -7.18 7.08
CA MET A 38 0.54 -6.05 6.79
C MET A 38 -0.12 -4.72 7.13
N TYR A 39 0.70 -3.72 7.43
CA TYR A 39 0.26 -2.34 7.61
C TYR A 39 0.63 -1.50 6.39
N LEU A 40 -0.28 -0.65 5.94
CA LEU A 40 -0.08 0.26 4.83
C LEU A 40 -0.23 1.71 5.30
N GLU A 41 0.84 2.48 5.08
CA GLU A 41 0.89 3.90 5.38
C GLU A 41 0.16 4.70 4.27
N PRO A 42 -1.02 5.28 4.54
CA PRO A 42 -1.83 5.91 3.51
C PRO A 42 -1.15 7.11 2.85
N THR A 43 -0.32 7.86 3.60
CA THR A 43 0.32 9.08 3.08
C THR A 43 1.47 8.79 2.10
N THR A 44 2.12 7.63 2.23
CA THR A 44 3.31 7.27 1.43
C THR A 44 3.11 6.03 0.57
N GLY A 45 2.05 5.25 0.82
CA GLY A 45 1.84 3.93 0.23
C GLY A 45 2.86 2.87 0.68
N ARG A 46 3.67 3.15 1.72
CA ARG A 46 4.65 2.19 2.23
C ARG A 46 3.94 1.04 2.92
N ILE A 47 4.47 -0.16 2.69
CA ILE A 47 4.00 -1.39 3.33
C ILE A 47 5.01 -1.77 4.41
N TYR A 48 4.49 -2.06 5.60
CA TYR A 48 5.25 -2.54 6.74
C TYR A 48 4.75 -3.93 7.13
N SER A 49 5.68 -4.83 7.45
CA SER A 49 5.34 -6.03 8.21
C SER A 49 4.82 -5.62 9.58
N VAL A 50 3.81 -6.32 10.10
CA VAL A 50 3.25 -6.07 11.43
C VAL A 50 4.35 -6.02 12.50
N LYS A 51 5.34 -6.92 12.44
CA LYS A 51 6.43 -6.99 13.43
C LYS A 51 7.50 -5.90 13.29
N ARG A 52 7.58 -5.25 12.13
CA ARG A 52 8.61 -4.24 11.80
C ARG A 52 7.96 -2.94 11.33
N CYS A 53 6.97 -2.47 12.08
CA CYS A 53 6.27 -1.22 11.82
C CYS A 53 6.86 -0.07 12.65
N PRO A 54 6.75 1.18 12.16
CA PRO A 54 7.18 2.36 12.91
C PRO A 54 6.15 2.83 13.95
N TYR A 55 4.98 2.20 14.00
CA TYR A 55 3.87 2.63 14.84
C TYR A 55 4.07 2.22 16.31
N LEU A 56 3.62 3.08 17.22
CA LEU A 56 3.85 2.91 18.66
C LEU A 56 2.84 1.97 19.31
N LYS A 57 1.55 2.27 19.15
CA LYS A 57 0.44 1.55 19.79
C LYS A 57 -0.78 1.52 18.87
N ILE A 58 -1.62 0.50 19.03
CA ILE A 58 -2.96 0.44 18.45
C ILE A 58 -3.94 0.64 19.59
N ASP A 59 -4.77 1.68 19.52
CA ASP A 59 -5.87 1.88 20.48
C ASP A 59 -7.18 1.32 19.92
N LEU A 60 -7.43 1.55 18.63
CA LEU A 60 -8.68 1.19 17.95
C LEU A 60 -8.38 0.56 16.59
N ILE A 61 -9.22 -0.41 16.19
CA ILE A 61 -9.28 -0.95 14.82
C ILE A 61 -10.73 -0.87 14.38
N TRP A 62 -11.01 -0.51 13.12
CA TRP A 62 -12.38 -0.46 12.63
C TRP A 62 -12.50 -0.88 11.17
N ASN A 63 -13.72 -1.25 10.79
CA ASN A 63 -14.14 -1.44 9.41
C ASN A 63 -15.61 -1.03 9.24
N HIS A 64 -16.22 -1.39 8.11
CA HIS A 64 -17.62 -1.09 7.79
C HIS A 64 -18.67 -1.86 8.62
N ARG A 65 -18.25 -2.73 9.54
CA ARG A 65 -19.14 -3.54 10.40
C ARG A 65 -18.91 -3.32 11.88
N ASN A 66 -17.71 -2.90 12.29
CA ASN A 66 -17.39 -2.78 13.71
C ASN A 66 -16.24 -1.82 14.00
N LEU A 67 -16.18 -1.41 15.27
CA LEU A 67 -15.07 -0.76 15.92
C LEU A 67 -14.62 -1.68 17.07
N TRP A 68 -13.33 -2.02 17.10
CA TRP A 68 -12.70 -2.81 18.13
C TRP A 68 -11.77 -1.95 18.98
N VAL A 69 -11.92 -2.04 20.30
CA VAL A 69 -11.04 -1.42 21.28
C VAL A 69 -9.94 -2.40 21.65
N ASN A 70 -8.68 -1.99 21.52
CA ASN A 70 -7.55 -2.83 21.91
C ASN A 70 -7.39 -2.85 23.43
N MET A 71 -7.46 -4.05 24.02
CA MET A 71 -7.29 -4.27 25.45
C MET A 71 -5.84 -4.61 25.84
N GLN A 72 -4.97 -4.78 24.85
CA GLN A 72 -3.59 -5.21 25.06
C GLN A 72 -2.67 -4.03 25.41
N VAL A 73 -1.91 -4.17 26.49
CA VAL A 73 -0.86 -3.21 26.89
C VAL A 73 0.47 -3.62 26.24
N CYS A 74 0.59 -3.42 24.94
CA CYS A 74 1.81 -3.70 24.18
C CYS A 74 1.99 -2.74 22.99
N GLY A 75 3.19 -2.70 22.42
CA GLY A 75 3.46 -1.91 21.22
C GLY A 75 2.78 -2.50 19.97
N ALA A 76 2.50 -1.66 18.97
CA ALA A 76 1.77 -2.05 17.75
C ALA A 76 2.36 -3.26 17.01
N SER A 77 3.67 -3.49 17.15
CA SER A 77 4.39 -4.64 16.56
C SER A 77 4.19 -5.98 17.28
N HIS A 78 3.64 -5.96 18.50
CA HIS A 78 3.44 -7.14 19.36
C HIS A 78 1.96 -7.47 19.58
N VAL A 79 1.04 -6.62 19.11
CA VAL A 79 -0.41 -6.81 19.23
C VAL A 79 -0.82 -8.12 18.56
N GLN A 80 -1.57 -8.95 19.28
CA GLN A 80 -2.23 -10.13 18.73
C GLN A 80 -3.49 -9.70 18.00
N LEU A 81 -3.50 -9.81 16.67
CA LEU A 81 -4.59 -9.32 15.80
C LEU A 81 -5.76 -10.31 15.68
N ASP A 82 -6.11 -11.03 16.74
CA ASP A 82 -7.32 -11.84 16.77
C ASP A 82 -8.48 -11.00 17.34
N LEU A 83 -9.20 -10.31 16.44
CA LEU A 83 -10.23 -9.32 16.77
C LEU A 83 -11.47 -9.93 17.44
N TYR A 84 -11.65 -11.25 17.35
CA TYR A 84 -12.79 -11.97 17.93
C TYR A 84 -12.47 -12.55 19.31
N ASN A 85 -11.24 -12.38 19.78
CA ASN A 85 -10.85 -12.77 21.12
C ASN A 85 -11.02 -11.60 22.08
N SER A 86 -12.00 -11.68 22.97
CA SER A 86 -12.32 -10.63 23.96
C SER A 86 -11.19 -10.31 24.93
N ARG A 87 -10.19 -11.19 25.08
CA ARG A 87 -8.98 -10.88 25.85
C ARG A 87 -8.08 -9.85 25.14
N TYR A 88 -8.19 -9.75 23.83
CA TYR A 88 -7.35 -8.90 22.98
C TYR A 88 -8.10 -7.67 22.50
N PHE A 89 -9.34 -7.84 22.05
CA PHE A 89 -10.17 -6.77 21.50
C PHE A 89 -11.62 -6.91 21.97
N GLU A 90 -12.20 -5.79 22.40
CA GLU A 90 -13.65 -5.69 22.64
C GLU A 90 -14.31 -5.01 21.45
N TYR A 91 -15.43 -5.57 20.98
CA TYR A 91 -16.24 -4.93 19.94
C TYR A 91 -17.17 -3.89 20.56
N VAL A 92 -17.45 -2.82 19.82
CA VAL A 92 -18.34 -1.74 20.24
C VAL A 92 -19.68 -1.79 19.50
N MET A 93 -19.66 -2.20 18.23
CA MET A 93 -20.86 -2.23 17.38
C MET A 93 -21.38 -3.65 17.33
N LEU A 94 -22.66 -3.81 17.69
CA LEU A 94 -23.39 -5.07 17.52
C LEU A 94 -24.00 -5.09 16.11
N ASP A 95 -23.87 -6.20 15.39
CA ASP A 95 -24.48 -6.34 14.07
C ASP A 95 -25.99 -6.62 14.25
N ALA A 96 -26.83 -5.63 13.94
CA ALA A 96 -28.29 -5.76 14.04
C ALA A 96 -28.86 -6.87 13.15
N ASP A 97 -28.15 -7.22 12.08
CA ASP A 97 -28.56 -8.26 11.13
C ASP A 97 -28.25 -9.68 11.62
N ASN A 98 -27.43 -9.85 12.67
CA ASN A 98 -27.12 -11.18 13.22
C ASN A 98 -26.88 -11.19 14.74
N PRO A 99 -27.90 -10.89 15.56
CA PRO A 99 -27.79 -10.87 17.03
C PRO A 99 -27.53 -12.25 17.66
N GLY A 100 -27.48 -13.33 16.87
CA GLY A 100 -27.35 -14.72 17.34
C GLY A 100 -25.98 -15.38 17.13
N SER A 101 -25.01 -14.72 16.49
CA SER A 101 -23.67 -15.32 16.29
C SER A 101 -22.76 -15.27 17.53
N ASP A 102 -23.24 -14.70 18.63
CA ASP A 102 -22.43 -14.37 19.82
C ASP A 102 -22.23 -15.51 20.83
N LEU A 103 -22.39 -16.77 20.41
CA LEU A 103 -22.07 -17.92 21.24
C LEU A 103 -21.17 -18.92 20.49
N GLY A 104 -19.87 -18.58 20.45
CA GLY A 104 -18.83 -19.61 20.60
C GLY A 104 -18.37 -20.39 19.37
N SER A 105 -18.48 -19.87 18.15
CA SER A 105 -17.79 -20.49 17.01
C SER A 105 -17.08 -19.45 16.15
N GLY A 106 -15.77 -19.61 16.01
CA GLY A 106 -14.90 -18.76 15.21
C GLY A 106 -15.32 -18.75 13.74
N GLY A 107 -16.20 -17.81 13.41
CA GLY A 107 -16.60 -17.49 12.04
C GLY A 107 -15.40 -16.97 11.26
N ARG A 108 -14.75 -17.88 10.51
CA ARG A 108 -13.87 -17.51 9.42
C ARG A 108 -14.66 -16.64 8.45
N TYR A 109 -14.03 -15.58 7.95
CA TYR A 109 -14.46 -14.88 6.75
C TYR A 109 -14.57 -15.87 5.59
N GLU A 110 -15.77 -16.40 5.33
CA GLU A 110 -16.11 -16.93 4.01
C GLU A 110 -16.81 -15.82 3.24
N GLY A 111 -16.26 -15.54 2.06
CA GLY A 111 -16.85 -14.57 1.16
C GLY A 111 -18.23 -15.04 0.71
N ASP A 112 -19.21 -14.15 0.91
CA ASP A 112 -20.43 -13.98 0.13
C ASP A 112 -20.54 -14.85 -1.13
N ASP A 113 -21.27 -15.97 -1.03
CA ASP A 113 -22.18 -16.52 -2.06
C ASP A 113 -22.86 -17.80 -1.51
N THR A 114 -24.07 -17.69 -0.94
CA THR A 114 -25.13 -18.73 -1.01
C THR A 114 -26.42 -18.21 -0.36
N GLY A 115 -27.53 -18.37 -1.10
CA GLY A 115 -28.86 -17.93 -0.74
C GLY A 115 -29.50 -18.61 0.49
N PRO A 116 -30.76 -18.27 0.80
CA PRO A 116 -31.32 -18.36 2.13
C PRO A 116 -31.82 -19.77 2.44
N THR A 117 -31.29 -20.40 3.49
CA THR A 117 -31.94 -21.55 4.13
C THR A 117 -31.66 -21.56 5.64
N ALA A 118 -32.62 -21.07 6.43
CA ALA A 118 -32.95 -21.66 7.72
C ALA A 118 -34.34 -21.20 8.16
N VAL A 119 -35.25 -22.17 8.23
CA VAL A 119 -36.61 -22.11 8.77
C VAL A 119 -36.68 -21.55 10.20
N PRO A 120 -37.71 -20.78 10.58
CA PRO A 120 -37.87 -20.34 11.96
C PRO A 120 -38.46 -21.49 12.79
N SER A 121 -37.74 -21.93 13.82
CA SER A 121 -38.34 -22.75 14.89
C SER A 121 -39.06 -21.82 15.86
N ALA A 122 -40.39 -21.92 15.86
CA ALA A 122 -41.28 -21.28 16.81
C ALA A 122 -41.21 -21.98 18.18
N GLY A 123 -40.76 -21.25 19.19
CA GLY A 123 -40.76 -21.67 20.59
C GLY A 123 -40.46 -20.47 21.49
N GLY A 124 -41.47 -19.62 21.71
CA GLY A 124 -41.34 -18.40 22.50
C GLY A 124 -41.42 -18.66 24.01
N ASN A 125 -40.37 -18.27 24.73
CA ASN A 125 -40.42 -17.98 26.16
C ASN A 125 -40.33 -16.45 26.32
N ASP A 126 -41.26 -15.83 27.07
CA ASP A 126 -41.31 -14.37 27.34
C ASP A 126 -39.99 -13.80 27.91
N SER A 127 -39.18 -14.63 28.56
CA SER A 127 -37.87 -14.25 29.10
C SER A 127 -36.78 -14.06 28.04
N ASP A 128 -36.91 -14.67 26.86
CA ASP A 128 -35.98 -14.48 25.74
C ASP A 128 -36.31 -13.23 24.93
N GLU A 129 -37.58 -12.79 24.88
CA GLU A 129 -37.94 -11.52 24.24
C GLU A 129 -37.41 -10.32 25.02
N SER A 130 -37.50 -10.30 26.36
CA SER A 130 -36.91 -9.20 27.16
C SER A 130 -35.38 -9.14 27.03
N ARG A 131 -34.69 -10.28 27.01
CA ARG A 131 -33.23 -10.31 26.81
C ARG A 131 -32.83 -9.86 25.41
N ARG A 132 -33.57 -10.26 24.38
CA ARG A 132 -33.37 -9.78 23.01
C ARG A 132 -33.64 -8.29 22.91
N ALA A 133 -34.69 -7.77 23.55
CA ALA A 133 -34.99 -6.35 23.58
C ALA A 133 -33.87 -5.54 24.25
N GLU A 134 -33.33 -6.01 25.39
CA GLU A 134 -32.18 -5.40 26.06
C GLU A 134 -30.91 -5.46 25.21
N GLN A 135 -30.64 -6.57 24.53
CA GLN A 135 -29.52 -6.70 23.59
C GLN A 135 -29.69 -5.78 22.38
N THR A 136 -30.91 -5.66 21.82
CA THR A 136 -31.19 -4.73 20.71
C THR A 136 -31.07 -3.26 21.12
N ALA A 137 -31.37 -2.93 22.38
CA ALA A 137 -31.22 -1.57 22.90
C ALA A 137 -29.74 -1.17 23.11
N GLN A 138 -28.84 -2.13 23.23
CA GLN A 138 -27.39 -1.91 23.32
C GLN A 138 -26.71 -1.86 21.93
N ILE A 139 -27.47 -2.04 20.85
CA ILE A 139 -26.93 -1.95 19.49
C ILE A 139 -26.63 -0.49 19.18
N LEU A 140 -25.34 -0.17 19.16
CA LEU A 140 -24.83 1.05 18.54
C LEU A 140 -24.75 0.81 17.03
N ASP A 141 -25.55 1.56 16.28
CA ASP A 141 -25.51 1.56 14.81
C ASP A 141 -24.28 2.29 14.29
N LEU A 142 -23.64 1.74 13.25
CA LEU A 142 -22.56 2.43 12.55
C LEU A 142 -23.10 3.67 11.83
N PRO A 143 -22.38 4.80 11.87
CA PRO A 143 -22.78 5.97 11.11
C PRO A 143 -22.82 5.63 9.62
N SER A 144 -23.78 6.22 8.92
CA SER A 144 -23.86 6.07 7.46
C SER A 144 -22.53 6.48 6.80
N PRO A 145 -22.10 5.77 5.74
CA PRO A 145 -20.90 6.15 5.01
C PRO A 145 -20.97 7.61 4.58
N TRP A 146 -19.94 8.38 4.92
CA TRP A 146 -19.86 9.80 4.59
C TRP A 146 -19.58 10.05 3.10
N SER A 147 -19.04 9.05 2.39
CA SER A 147 -18.68 9.13 0.98
C SER A 147 -19.52 8.20 0.12
N GLU A 148 -19.78 8.65 -1.10
CA GLU A 148 -20.34 7.78 -2.14
C GLU A 148 -19.36 6.66 -2.50
N ARG A 149 -19.90 5.56 -3.01
CA ARG A 149 -19.08 4.45 -3.49
C ARG A 149 -18.12 4.96 -4.56
N PRO A 150 -16.79 4.78 -4.41
CA PRO A 150 -15.85 5.26 -5.40
C PRO A 150 -16.05 4.49 -6.70
N ASP A 151 -16.39 5.21 -7.77
CA ASP A 151 -16.35 4.68 -9.13
C ASP A 151 -15.02 5.06 -9.78
N ILE A 152 -14.18 4.05 -10.04
CA ILE A 152 -12.89 4.23 -10.69
C ILE A 152 -12.99 3.56 -12.07
N PRO A 153 -13.24 4.34 -13.14
CA PRO A 153 -13.22 3.83 -14.50
C PRO A 153 -11.93 3.06 -14.79
N ARG A 154 -12.04 1.94 -15.51
CA ARG A 154 -10.90 1.09 -15.88
C ARG A 154 -9.74 1.89 -16.47
N GLU A 155 -10.05 2.87 -17.32
CA GLU A 155 -9.05 3.76 -17.94
C GLU A 155 -8.28 4.58 -16.89
N LYS A 156 -8.97 5.20 -15.93
CA LYS A 156 -8.35 5.94 -14.83
C LYS A 156 -7.54 5.03 -13.90
N PHE A 157 -8.01 3.80 -13.68
CA PHE A 157 -7.26 2.80 -12.94
C PHE A 157 -5.94 2.43 -13.65
N HIS A 158 -5.98 2.22 -14.97
CA HIS A 158 -4.77 1.93 -15.77
C HIS A 158 -3.84 3.13 -15.89
N ALA A 159 -4.36 4.36 -15.86
CA ALA A 159 -3.55 5.57 -15.87
C ALA A 159 -2.56 5.60 -14.69
N ARG A 160 -2.88 5.00 -13.53
CA ARG A 160 -2.04 4.89 -12.30
C ARG A 160 -1.55 6.22 -11.68
N CYS A 161 -1.38 7.27 -12.47
CA CYS A 161 -1.02 8.63 -12.10
C CYS A 161 -2.04 9.60 -12.73
N TYR A 162 -2.31 10.68 -12.00
CA TYR A 162 -3.15 11.76 -12.48
C TYR A 162 -2.54 12.35 -13.76
N GLN A 163 -3.32 12.47 -14.84
CA GLN A 163 -2.88 12.91 -16.18
C GLN A 163 -1.81 12.04 -16.87
N GLY A 164 -1.51 10.84 -16.36
CA GLY A 164 -0.63 9.90 -17.04
C GLY A 164 0.88 10.13 -16.82
N GLU A 165 1.26 11.13 -16.03
CA GLU A 165 2.63 11.35 -15.55
C GLU A 165 2.68 11.83 -14.10
N LYS A 166 3.78 11.53 -13.39
CA LYS A 166 4.03 12.00 -12.02
C LYS A 166 5.52 12.25 -11.84
N THR A 167 5.89 13.45 -11.40
CA THR A 167 7.29 13.79 -11.06
C THR A 167 7.43 14.00 -9.56
N ILE A 168 8.43 13.35 -8.95
CA ILE A 168 8.77 13.46 -7.53
C ILE A 168 10.25 13.87 -7.41
N PHE A 169 10.51 14.87 -6.59
CA PHE A 169 11.87 15.33 -6.28
C PHE A 169 12.31 14.79 -4.93
N TYR A 170 13.47 14.14 -4.90
CA TYR A 170 14.18 13.73 -3.70
C TYR A 170 15.51 14.50 -3.59
N HIS A 171 16.22 14.31 -2.49
CA HIS A 171 17.57 14.85 -2.33
C HIS A 171 18.49 14.34 -3.46
N LYS A 172 18.98 15.25 -4.31
CA LYS A 172 19.82 14.97 -5.49
C LYS A 172 19.22 13.96 -6.50
N CYS A 173 17.91 13.77 -6.52
CA CYS A 173 17.26 12.79 -7.38
C CYS A 173 15.91 13.31 -7.90
N LYS A 174 15.61 13.05 -9.18
CA LYS A 174 14.30 13.30 -9.80
C LYS A 174 13.76 11.95 -10.29
N VAL A 175 12.54 11.60 -9.87
CA VAL A 175 11.84 10.40 -10.30
C VAL A 175 10.60 10.79 -11.08
N GLU A 176 10.56 10.39 -12.34
CA GLU A 176 9.44 10.57 -13.25
C GLU A 176 8.79 9.19 -13.46
N GLN A 177 7.47 9.11 -13.28
CA GLN A 177 6.67 7.91 -13.49
C GLN A 177 5.62 8.22 -14.54
N TYR A 178 5.46 7.31 -15.50
CA TYR A 178 4.50 7.42 -16.59
C TYR A 178 3.54 6.24 -16.55
N ALA A 179 2.29 6.50 -16.88
CA ALA A 179 1.32 5.43 -17.07
C ALA A 179 1.75 4.49 -18.21
N PRO A 180 1.39 3.20 -18.15
CA PRO A 180 1.50 2.35 -19.32
C PRO A 180 0.76 2.96 -20.52
N TYR A 181 1.38 2.94 -21.70
CA TYR A 181 0.82 3.41 -22.98
C TYR A 181 0.60 4.92 -23.12
N THR A 182 1.04 5.76 -22.17
CA THR A 182 1.03 7.23 -22.38
C THR A 182 2.25 7.75 -23.11
N GLN A 183 3.36 7.01 -23.08
CA GLN A 183 4.57 7.34 -23.83
C GLN A 183 4.71 6.41 -25.04
N ASP A 184 4.98 6.99 -26.21
CA ASP A 184 5.11 6.26 -27.49
C ASP A 184 6.28 5.26 -27.48
N ASP A 185 7.30 5.54 -26.68
CA ASP A 185 8.52 4.72 -26.55
C ASP A 185 8.40 3.61 -25.49
N GLY A 186 7.25 3.51 -24.81
CA GLY A 186 7.01 2.55 -23.73
C GLY A 186 7.74 2.86 -22.42
N LEU A 187 8.23 4.09 -22.24
CA LEU A 187 8.86 4.53 -20.98
C LEU A 187 7.82 4.56 -19.86
N VAL A 188 8.12 3.88 -18.75
CA VAL A 188 7.24 3.87 -17.56
C VAL A 188 7.87 4.55 -16.35
N GLN A 189 9.20 4.66 -16.32
CA GLN A 189 9.91 5.31 -15.23
C GLN A 189 11.25 5.86 -15.70
N ARG A 190 11.57 7.09 -15.29
CA ARG A 190 12.91 7.69 -15.43
C ARG A 190 13.38 8.19 -14.07
N ILE A 191 14.58 7.79 -13.67
CA ILE A 191 15.24 8.22 -12.45
C ILE A 191 16.51 8.95 -12.85
N THR A 192 16.62 10.22 -12.50
CA THR A 192 17.82 11.04 -12.74
C THR A 192 18.50 11.34 -11.41
N LEU A 193 19.73 10.84 -11.25
CA LEU A 193 20.61 11.15 -10.13
C LEU A 193 21.48 12.36 -10.48
N TYR A 194 21.59 13.31 -9.57
CA TYR A 194 22.34 14.56 -9.76
C TYR A 194 23.54 14.63 -8.82
N LYS A 195 24.56 15.39 -9.22
CA LYS A 195 25.73 15.67 -8.37
C LYS A 195 25.38 16.63 -7.23
N ASP A 196 24.56 17.61 -7.55
CA ASP A 196 24.22 18.77 -6.74
C ASP A 196 22.75 18.76 -6.28
N VAL A 197 22.48 19.43 -5.15
CA VAL A 197 21.11 19.56 -4.62
C VAL A 197 20.24 20.46 -5.52
N ARG A 198 20.86 21.38 -6.27
CA ARG A 198 20.17 22.22 -7.27
C ARG A 198 19.78 21.44 -8.53
N ARG A 199 20.18 20.16 -8.65
CA ARG A 199 19.83 19.24 -9.74
C ARG A 199 20.20 19.77 -11.13
N GLN A 200 21.39 20.34 -11.25
CA GLN A 200 21.90 20.89 -12.51
C GLN A 200 22.72 19.87 -13.31
N ILE A 201 23.48 19.00 -12.63
CA ILE A 201 24.42 18.09 -13.29
C ILE A 201 23.96 16.64 -13.15
N PRO A 202 23.39 16.02 -14.20
CA PRO A 202 22.97 14.61 -14.16
C PRO A 202 24.18 13.67 -14.18
N LEU A 203 24.29 12.81 -13.16
CA LEU A 203 25.32 11.79 -13.04
C LEU A 203 24.91 10.47 -13.70
N GLU A 204 23.67 10.06 -13.47
CA GLU A 204 23.14 8.79 -13.94
C GLU A 204 21.64 8.92 -14.24
N ILE A 205 21.23 8.42 -15.40
CA ILE A 205 19.84 8.38 -15.82
C ILE A 205 19.47 6.91 -15.99
N ARG A 206 18.51 6.43 -15.20
CA ARG A 206 17.94 5.07 -15.30
C ARG A 206 16.55 5.17 -15.89
N GLU A 207 16.32 4.49 -16.99
CA GLU A 207 15.03 4.43 -17.67
C GLU A 207 14.54 2.99 -17.66
N ARG A 208 13.26 2.81 -17.31
CA ARG A 208 12.59 1.53 -17.37
C ARG A 208 11.47 1.59 -18.40
N PHE A 209 11.39 0.54 -19.20
CA PHE A 209 10.44 0.43 -20.29
C PHE A 209 9.54 -0.78 -20.10
N LYS A 210 8.31 -0.69 -20.63
CA LYS A 210 7.38 -1.82 -20.74
C LYS A 210 6.77 -1.84 -22.14
N HIS A 211 6.34 -3.02 -22.56
CA HIS A 211 5.59 -3.25 -23.80
C HIS A 211 6.31 -2.83 -25.10
N ARG A 212 7.62 -2.67 -25.07
CA ARG A 212 8.42 -2.42 -26.27
C ARG A 212 8.55 -3.70 -27.12
N LYS A 213 8.49 -3.53 -28.45
CA LYS A 213 8.65 -4.62 -29.42
C LYS A 213 10.03 -5.28 -29.35
N ASP A 214 11.07 -4.48 -29.09
CA ASP A 214 12.47 -4.91 -29.00
C ASP A 214 12.83 -5.59 -27.66
N LYS A 215 11.89 -5.66 -26.71
CA LYS A 215 12.07 -6.21 -25.36
C LYS A 215 13.09 -5.46 -24.49
N LEU A 216 13.46 -4.22 -24.83
CA LEU A 216 14.25 -3.36 -23.94
C LEU A 216 13.42 -3.09 -22.67
N PHE A 217 13.99 -3.38 -21.49
CA PHE A 217 13.31 -3.14 -20.21
C PHE A 217 14.05 -2.16 -19.30
N GLU A 218 15.37 -2.01 -19.46
CA GLU A 218 16.16 -1.05 -18.68
C GLU A 218 17.27 -0.43 -19.55
N ARG A 219 17.42 0.90 -19.47
CA ARG A 219 18.55 1.65 -20.03
C ARG A 219 19.17 2.50 -18.93
N LYS A 220 20.49 2.38 -18.74
CA LYS A 220 21.26 3.22 -17.81
C LYS A 220 22.25 4.05 -18.61
N ARG A 221 22.20 5.37 -18.43
CA ARG A 221 23.11 6.32 -19.07
C ARG A 221 23.92 7.04 -18.02
N ARG A 222 25.23 7.14 -18.21
CA ARG A 222 26.14 7.99 -17.41
C ARG A 222 26.69 9.09 -18.31
N PRO A 223 26.01 10.25 -18.43
CA PRO A 223 26.37 11.28 -19.41
C PRO A 223 27.82 11.75 -19.29
N MET A 224 28.33 11.89 -18.06
CA MET A 224 29.71 12.33 -17.81
C MET A 224 30.78 11.32 -18.24
N GLN A 225 30.42 10.04 -18.36
CA GLN A 225 31.33 8.96 -18.75
C GLN A 225 31.08 8.49 -20.19
N ASN A 226 30.09 9.07 -20.88
CA ASN A 226 29.60 8.61 -22.19
C ASN A 226 29.30 7.10 -22.23
N GLU A 227 28.81 6.56 -21.12
CA GLU A 227 28.47 5.14 -20.99
C GLU A 227 26.96 4.96 -21.11
N THR A 228 26.54 3.99 -21.95
CA THR A 228 25.16 3.55 -22.04
C THR A 228 25.10 2.04 -21.93
N LEU A 229 24.31 1.55 -20.98
CA LEU A 229 24.06 0.14 -20.74
C LEU A 229 22.58 -0.14 -20.96
N GLU A 230 22.29 -1.11 -21.83
CA GLU A 230 20.92 -1.53 -22.16
C GLU A 230 20.70 -3.00 -21.81
N ARG A 231 19.56 -3.28 -21.19
CA ARG A 231 19.15 -4.63 -20.78
C ARG A 231 17.81 -5.00 -21.42
N PHE A 232 17.78 -6.20 -21.98
CA PHE A 232 16.66 -6.73 -22.74
C PHE A 232 16.11 -8.00 -22.07
N LEU A 233 14.79 -8.20 -22.14
CA LEU A 233 14.16 -9.43 -21.68
C LEU A 233 14.49 -10.60 -22.64
N PRO A 234 14.48 -11.85 -22.15
CA PRO A 234 14.64 -13.04 -22.99
C PRO A 234 13.60 -13.09 -24.14
N GLY A 235 13.98 -13.67 -25.28
CA GLY A 235 13.09 -13.85 -26.44
C GLY A 235 13.42 -12.97 -27.66
N ARG A 236 14.59 -12.32 -27.69
CA ARG A 236 15.11 -11.67 -28.91
C ARG A 236 15.84 -12.72 -29.77
N PRO A 237 15.61 -12.79 -31.10
CA PRO A 237 16.52 -13.52 -31.97
C PRO A 237 17.89 -12.83 -31.89
N SER A 238 18.94 -13.57 -31.53
CA SER A 238 20.28 -13.02 -31.40
C SER A 238 20.77 -12.53 -32.77
N THR A 239 20.77 -11.22 -33.00
CA THR A 239 21.59 -10.63 -34.05
C THR A 239 23.03 -10.58 -33.55
N SER A 240 23.72 -11.70 -33.70
CA SER A 240 25.18 -11.77 -33.58
C SER A 240 25.83 -10.93 -34.67
N ALA A 241 26.71 -10.01 -34.24
CA ALA A 241 27.86 -9.48 -34.96
C ALA A 241 27.68 -8.87 -36.36
N SER A 242 27.63 -7.53 -36.44
CA SER A 242 28.43 -6.72 -37.39
C SER A 242 28.12 -5.22 -37.25
N ASN A 243 29.00 -4.46 -36.60
CA ASN A 243 29.62 -3.26 -37.18
C ASN A 243 30.44 -2.50 -36.13
N ALA A 244 31.74 -2.48 -36.39
CA ALA A 244 32.68 -1.54 -35.79
C ALA A 244 32.47 -0.15 -36.40
N GLY A 245 32.37 0.88 -35.57
CA GLY A 245 32.45 2.28 -36.01
C GLY A 245 31.74 3.27 -35.08
N GLY A 246 32.52 3.96 -34.24
CA GLY A 246 32.07 5.17 -33.53
C GLY A 246 32.02 5.02 -32.00
N ALA A 247 32.66 5.93 -31.29
CA ALA A 247 32.87 5.89 -29.85
C ALA A 247 31.57 5.99 -29.04
N LEU A 248 31.03 4.84 -28.65
CA LEU A 248 30.20 4.63 -27.46
C LEU A 248 30.52 3.23 -26.94
N LYS A 249 30.91 3.11 -25.66
CA LYS A 249 30.98 1.81 -25.01
C LYS A 249 29.54 1.35 -24.73
N GLU A 250 28.90 0.77 -25.74
CA GLU A 250 27.62 0.08 -25.58
C GLU A 250 27.88 -1.30 -24.97
N TYR A 251 27.56 -1.46 -23.69
CA TYR A 251 27.51 -2.78 -23.07
C TYR A 251 26.08 -3.29 -23.15
N ARG A 252 25.86 -4.33 -23.97
CA ARG A 252 24.57 -5.02 -24.11
C ARG A 252 24.59 -6.28 -23.28
N GLU A 253 23.80 -6.29 -22.21
CA GLU A 253 23.70 -7.45 -21.32
C GLU A 253 22.34 -8.11 -21.52
N VAL A 254 22.34 -9.32 -22.07
CA VAL A 254 21.14 -10.17 -22.15
C VAL A 254 21.11 -10.98 -20.87
N SER A 255 20.19 -10.65 -19.96
CA SER A 255 20.00 -11.44 -18.74
C SER A 255 19.37 -12.79 -19.11
N GLY A 256 20.19 -13.84 -19.14
CA GLY A 256 19.70 -15.22 -19.14
C GLY A 256 19.12 -15.55 -17.77
N ALA A 257 17.84 -15.94 -17.72
CA ALA A 257 17.25 -16.48 -16.51
C ALA A 257 17.89 -17.85 -16.23
N THR A 258 18.60 -17.97 -15.11
CA THR A 258 18.95 -19.28 -14.54
C THR A 258 17.73 -19.84 -13.83
N GLY A 259 17.32 -21.03 -14.28
CA GLY A 259 16.54 -22.10 -13.61
C GLY A 259 15.64 -21.75 -12.43
#